data_AF-A0A9E2SAP6-F1
#
_entry.id   AF-A0A9E2SAP6-F1
#
_cell.length_a   1.000
_cell.length_b   1.000
_cell.length_c   1.000
_cell.angle_alpha   90.00
_cell.angle_beta   90.00
_cell.angle_gamma   90.00
#
_symmetry.space_group_name_H-M   'P 1'
#
loop_
_entity.id
_entity.type
_entity.pdbx_description
1 polymer ?
#
loop_
_entity_poly.entity_id
_entity_poly.type
_entity_poly.pdbx_seq_one_letter_code
_entity_poly.pdbx_strand_id
1 'polypeptide(L)'
;MKTGKILSFILATVCILSANSTFAQFRKIPAEVTDAFYAKYPVAKKVEWKDKLSSFVATFSLGGESHEARFTSKGIWEQTETKLEESKIPSVVNDGFSKSKYSDWEVKYASEIKLPGDSVNYKMIVAKSGVEKMNLTFNEKGKLLRDSRTL
;
A
#
# COMPACT_ATOMS: atom_id res chain seq x y z
N MET A 1 66.48 40.64 24.08
CA MET A 1 65.73 40.85 22.83
C MET A 1 64.48 39.96 22.85
N LYS A 2 63.31 40.59 23.01
CA LYS A 2 61.94 40.19 22.59
C LYS A 2 61.37 38.80 22.96
N THR A 3 60.61 38.84 24.05
CA THR A 3 59.25 38.32 24.34
C THR A 3 58.38 37.71 23.22
N GLY A 4 57.67 36.61 23.57
CA GLY A 4 56.28 36.28 23.20
C GLY A 4 55.75 35.27 24.25
N LYS A 5 54.73 35.49 25.09
CA LYS A 5 53.27 35.72 24.87
C LYS A 5 52.73 34.75 23.82
N ILE A 6 51.74 33.88 24.08
CA ILE A 6 50.27 34.11 24.11
C ILE A 6 49.66 32.69 24.34
N LEU A 7 48.91 32.41 25.41
CA LEU A 7 47.46 32.56 25.63
C LEU A 7 46.66 31.24 25.45
N SER A 8 45.94 30.90 26.51
CA SER A 8 44.96 29.81 26.68
C SER A 8 43.80 29.88 25.69
N PHE A 9 43.21 28.74 25.29
CA PHE A 9 41.76 28.63 25.04
C PHE A 9 41.25 27.19 25.19
N ILE A 10 40.35 27.00 26.15
CA ILE A 10 39.53 25.81 26.39
C ILE A 10 38.44 25.74 25.31
N LEU A 11 38.28 24.61 24.64
CA LEU A 11 37.18 24.39 23.69
C LEU A 11 36.13 23.45 24.32
N ALA A 12 35.11 24.06 24.90
CA ALA A 12 33.90 23.38 25.34
C ALA A 12 33.07 22.98 24.09
N THR A 13 32.88 21.68 23.88
CA THR A 13 32.04 21.18 22.78
C THR A 13 30.60 21.05 23.28
N VAL A 14 29.75 21.99 22.85
CA VAL A 14 28.30 21.96 23.08
C VAL A 14 27.66 21.06 22.02
N CYS A 15 27.14 19.90 22.43
CA CYS A 15 26.28 19.07 21.58
C CYS A 15 24.87 19.67 21.56
N ILE A 16 24.53 20.38 20.49
CA ILE A 16 23.15 20.79 20.20
C ILE A 16 22.43 19.59 19.59
N LEU A 17 21.64 18.88 20.40
CA LEU A 17 20.64 17.93 19.93
C LEU A 17 19.48 18.72 19.31
N SER A 18 19.49 18.89 17.99
CA SER A 18 18.33 19.38 17.25
C SER A 18 17.34 18.22 17.07
N ALA A 19 16.23 18.28 17.81
CA ALA A 19 15.07 17.45 17.56
C ALA A 19 14.42 17.91 16.24
N ASN A 20 14.80 17.30 15.12
CA ASN A 20 14.07 17.47 13.87
C ASN A 20 12.77 16.68 13.97
N SER A 21 11.70 17.34 14.41
CA SER A 21 10.34 16.85 14.19
C SER A 21 10.08 16.88 12.68
N THR A 22 10.31 15.75 12.01
CA THR A 22 9.92 15.60 10.60
C THR A 22 8.40 15.54 10.56
N PHE A 23 7.75 16.70 10.44
CA PHE A 23 6.39 16.74 9.95
C PHE A 23 6.43 16.07 8.57
N ALA A 24 5.73 14.94 8.43
CA ALA A 24 5.57 14.27 7.14
C ALA A 24 4.89 15.26 6.18
N GLN A 25 5.69 16.01 5.44
CA GLN A 25 5.20 16.94 4.43
C GLN A 25 4.56 16.10 3.34
N PHE A 26 3.23 16.11 3.25
CA PHE A 26 2.51 15.48 2.16
C PHE A 26 3.08 16.00 0.84
N ARG A 27 3.72 15.11 0.08
CA ARG A 27 4.29 15.52 -1.19
C ARG A 27 3.16 15.77 -2.18
N LYS A 28 3.30 16.82 -2.99
CA LYS A 28 2.35 17.08 -4.06
C LYS A 28 2.35 15.87 -5.01
N ILE A 29 1.15 15.42 -5.39
CA ILE A 29 1.00 14.33 -6.35
C ILE A 29 1.44 14.84 -7.74
N PRO A 30 2.34 14.13 -8.44
CA PRO A 30 2.76 14.48 -9.79
C PRO A 30 1.59 14.50 -10.76
N ALA A 31 1.63 15.44 -11.73
CA ALA A 31 0.56 15.58 -12.73
C ALA A 31 0.44 14.31 -13.58
N GLU A 32 1.57 13.68 -13.91
CA GLU A 32 1.62 12.45 -14.69
C GLU A 32 0.85 11.30 -14.03
N VAL A 33 0.80 11.28 -12.69
CA VAL A 33 0.05 10.29 -11.92
C VAL A 33 -1.45 10.57 -12.00
N THR A 34 -1.87 11.82 -11.82
CA THR A 34 -3.29 12.19 -11.93
C THR A 34 -3.81 12.05 -13.35
N ASP A 35 -3.01 12.39 -14.35
CA ASP A 35 -3.36 12.27 -15.77
C ASP A 35 -3.50 10.81 -16.17
N ALA A 36 -2.56 9.95 -15.78
CA ALA A 36 -2.65 8.51 -16.02
C ALA A 36 -3.88 7.88 -15.34
N PHE A 37 -4.23 8.34 -14.13
CA PHE A 37 -5.44 7.91 -13.44
C PHE A 37 -6.70 8.27 -14.23
N TYR A 38 -6.87 9.53 -14.63
CA TYR A 38 -8.06 9.96 -15.36
C TYR A 38 -8.12 9.42 -16.80
N ALA A 39 -6.98 9.12 -17.41
CA ALA A 39 -6.93 8.40 -18.68
C ALA A 39 -7.48 6.97 -18.53
N LYS A 40 -7.16 6.28 -17.42
CA LYS A 40 -7.63 4.92 -17.16
C LYS A 40 -9.07 4.86 -16.62
N TYR A 41 -9.47 5.85 -15.81
CA TYR A 41 -10.75 5.93 -15.14
C TYR A 41 -11.45 7.28 -15.38
N PRO A 42 -11.84 7.59 -16.63
CA PRO A 42 -12.33 8.92 -17.02
C PRO A 42 -13.64 9.33 -16.33
N VAL A 43 -14.40 8.36 -15.83
CA VAL A 43 -15.69 8.59 -15.16
C VAL A 43 -15.64 8.34 -13.65
N ALA A 44 -14.44 8.21 -13.07
CA ALA A 44 -14.26 8.05 -11.63
C ALA A 44 -14.82 9.26 -10.86
N LYS A 45 -15.41 8.99 -9.70
CA LYS A 45 -15.97 9.99 -8.79
C LYS A 45 -15.36 9.84 -7.41
N LYS A 46 -15.48 10.87 -6.56
CA LYS A 46 -15.01 10.86 -5.16
C LYS A 46 -13.56 10.37 -5.03
N VAL A 47 -12.66 10.94 -5.84
CA VAL A 47 -11.26 10.53 -5.91
C VAL A 47 -10.50 11.13 -4.73
N GLU A 48 -9.95 10.27 -3.88
CA GLU A 48 -9.10 10.62 -2.75
C GLU A 48 -7.73 9.99 -2.94
N TRP A 49 -6.68 10.73 -2.63
CA TRP A 49 -5.31 10.26 -2.85
C TRP A 49 -4.57 10.04 -1.54
N LYS A 50 -3.76 8.98 -1.52
CA LYS A 50 -2.78 8.69 -0.49
C LYS A 50 -1.40 8.61 -1.12
N ASP A 51 -0.50 9.44 -0.61
CA ASP A 51 0.92 9.33 -0.89
C ASP A 51 1.54 8.22 -0.04
N LYS A 52 2.18 7.25 -0.69
CA LYS A 52 2.96 6.19 -0.06
C LYS A 52 4.41 6.38 -0.48
N LEU A 53 5.34 5.92 0.36
CA LEU A 53 6.78 6.11 0.18
C LEU A 53 7.27 5.80 -1.25
N SER A 54 6.71 4.77 -1.90
CA SER A 54 7.10 4.32 -3.24
C SER A 54 6.02 4.50 -4.32
N SER A 55 4.78 4.85 -3.96
CA SER A 55 3.63 4.82 -4.87
C SER A 55 2.55 5.81 -4.48
N PHE A 56 1.65 6.10 -5.41
CA PHE A 56 0.44 6.87 -5.15
C PHE A 56 -0.76 5.95 -5.26
N VAL A 57 -1.70 6.14 -4.34
CA VAL A 57 -2.90 5.32 -4.25
C VAL A 57 -4.12 6.23 -4.35
N ALA A 58 -4.94 6.01 -5.39
CA ALA A 58 -6.23 6.65 -5.54
C ALA A 58 -7.32 5.71 -5.01
N THR A 59 -8.09 6.18 -4.02
CA THR A 59 -9.37 5.58 -3.65
C THR A 59 -10.47 6.35 -4.37
N PHE A 60 -11.38 5.65 -5.05
CA PHE A 60 -12.40 6.29 -5.88
C PHE A 60 -13.64 5.42 -6.03
N SER A 61 -14.74 6.04 -6.47
CA SER A 61 -15.96 5.32 -6.84
C SER A 61 -16.11 5.22 -8.35
N LEU A 62 -16.41 4.01 -8.82
CA LEU A 62 -16.70 3.72 -10.23
C LEU A 62 -17.91 2.78 -10.29
N GLY A 63 -18.94 3.14 -11.05
CA GLY A 63 -20.18 2.35 -11.11
C GLY A 63 -20.90 2.18 -9.76
N GLY A 64 -20.62 3.03 -8.77
CA GLY A 64 -21.16 2.91 -7.41
C GLY A 64 -20.34 2.01 -6.48
N GLU A 65 -19.35 1.29 -6.99
CA GLU A 65 -18.42 0.48 -6.20
C GLU A 65 -17.18 1.31 -5.81
N SER A 66 -16.51 0.92 -4.72
CA SER A 66 -15.28 1.56 -4.23
C SER A 66 -14.06 0.77 -4.70
N HIS A 67 -13.06 1.48 -5.23
CA HIS A 67 -11.84 0.91 -5.79
C HIS A 67 -10.61 1.61 -5.23
N GLU A 68 -9.50 0.88 -5.19
CA GLU A 68 -8.17 1.41 -4.88
C GLU A 68 -7.24 1.14 -6.07
N ALA A 69 -6.74 2.19 -6.74
CA ALA A 69 -5.77 2.07 -7.82
C ALA A 69 -4.40 2.58 -7.38
N ARG A 70 -3.35 1.79 -7.64
CA ARG A 70 -1.96 2.12 -7.32
C ARG A 70 -1.20 2.50 -8.58
N PHE A 71 -0.44 3.58 -8.50
CA PHE A 71 0.43 4.07 -9.56
C PHE A 71 1.84 4.35 -9.01
N THR A 72 2.85 4.11 -9.83
CA THR A 72 4.23 4.54 -9.56
C THR A 72 4.33 6.07 -9.58
N SER A 73 5.46 6.62 -9.13
CA SER A 73 5.74 8.06 -9.23
C SER A 73 5.80 8.60 -10.68
N LYS A 74 5.87 7.72 -11.68
CA LYS A 74 5.88 8.07 -13.11
C LYS A 74 4.51 7.91 -13.79
N GLY A 75 3.44 7.70 -13.02
CA GLY A 75 2.10 7.47 -13.57
C GLY A 75 1.87 6.08 -14.18
N ILE A 76 2.80 5.14 -14.01
CA ILE A 76 2.59 3.75 -14.46
C ILE A 76 1.61 3.08 -13.50
N TRP A 77 0.50 2.57 -14.04
CA TRP A 77 -0.48 1.79 -13.28
C TRP A 77 0.09 0.45 -12.84
N GLU A 78 0.00 0.14 -11.55
CA GLU A 78 0.51 -1.10 -10.96
C GLU A 78 -0.61 -2.11 -10.68
N GLN A 79 -1.74 -1.65 -10.15
CA GLN A 79 -2.89 -2.51 -9.86
C GLN A 79 -4.16 -1.71 -9.57
N THR A 80 -5.30 -2.38 -9.64
CA THR A 80 -6.55 -1.90 -9.03
C THR A 80 -7.19 -3.00 -8.20
N GLU A 81 -7.40 -2.69 -6.92
CA GLU A 81 -8.04 -3.55 -5.94
C GLU A 81 -9.52 -3.14 -5.79
N THR A 82 -10.42 -4.12 -5.87
CA THR A 82 -11.86 -3.94 -5.71
C THR A 82 -12.36 -4.87 -4.62
N LYS A 83 -13.12 -4.36 -3.66
CA LYS A 83 -13.74 -5.19 -2.63
C LYS A 83 -14.70 -6.19 -3.27
N LEU A 84 -14.62 -7.45 -2.84
CA LEU A 84 -15.62 -8.46 -3.18
C LEU A 84 -16.57 -8.68 -2.00
N GLU A 85 -17.84 -8.79 -2.33
CA GLU A 85 -18.81 -9.44 -1.45
C GLU A 85 -18.51 -10.94 -1.39
N GLU A 86 -18.84 -11.60 -0.29
CA GLU A 86 -18.54 -13.02 -0.08
C GLU A 86 -19.08 -13.91 -1.22
N SER A 87 -20.29 -13.60 -1.69
CA SER A 87 -20.94 -14.29 -2.82
C SER A 87 -20.26 -14.09 -4.17
N LYS A 88 -19.38 -13.07 -4.30
CA LYS A 88 -18.62 -12.76 -5.52
C LYS A 88 -17.21 -13.35 -5.51
N ILE A 89 -16.79 -14.02 -4.44
CA ILE A 89 -15.49 -14.69 -4.40
C ILE A 89 -15.52 -15.89 -5.36
N PRO A 90 -14.59 -16.02 -6.32
CA PRO A 90 -14.59 -17.14 -7.24
C PRO A 90 -14.49 -18.48 -6.50
N SER A 91 -15.27 -19.48 -6.93
CA SER A 91 -15.28 -20.81 -6.31
C SER A 91 -13.88 -21.43 -6.24
N VAL A 92 -13.09 -21.28 -7.30
CA VAL A 92 -11.70 -21.77 -7.36
C VAL A 92 -10.80 -21.15 -6.28
N VAL A 93 -11.06 -19.90 -5.88
CA VAL A 93 -10.32 -19.24 -4.80
C VAL A 93 -10.78 -19.77 -3.44
N ASN A 94 -12.09 -19.97 -3.25
CA ASN A 94 -12.62 -20.62 -2.05
C ASN A 94 -12.08 -22.06 -1.89
N ASP A 95 -11.97 -22.81 -2.98
CA ASP A 95 -11.33 -24.14 -2.99
C ASP A 95 -9.83 -24.07 -2.68
N GLY A 96 -9.15 -23.04 -3.17
CA GLY A 96 -7.75 -22.77 -2.84
C GLY A 96 -7.54 -22.47 -1.36
N PHE A 97 -8.45 -21.66 -0.80
CA PHE A 97 -8.45 -21.29 0.61
C PHE A 97 -8.72 -22.50 1.51
N SER A 98 -9.73 -23.32 1.20
CA SER A 98 -10.09 -24.51 2.00
C SER A 98 -9.00 -25.58 2.02
N LYS A 99 -8.12 -25.61 1.01
CA LYS A 99 -6.94 -26.50 0.95
C LYS A 99 -5.67 -25.91 1.59
N SER A 100 -5.72 -24.65 2.02
CA SER A 100 -4.58 -23.98 2.64
C SER A 100 -4.48 -24.30 4.13
N LYS A 101 -3.33 -24.01 4.74
CA LYS A 101 -3.13 -24.10 6.20
C LYS A 101 -3.99 -23.12 7.02
N TYR A 102 -4.80 -22.30 6.35
CA TYR A 102 -5.68 -21.29 6.94
C TYR A 102 -7.17 -21.65 6.82
N SER A 103 -7.50 -22.87 6.39
CA SER A 103 -8.88 -23.32 6.12
C SER A 103 -9.87 -23.04 7.25
N ASP A 104 -9.39 -23.07 8.50
CA ASP A 104 -10.22 -22.94 9.69
C ASP A 104 -10.28 -21.48 10.20
N TRP A 105 -9.70 -20.53 9.45
CA TRP A 105 -9.65 -19.12 9.83
C TRP A 105 -10.83 -18.38 9.22
N GLU A 106 -11.34 -17.37 9.92
CA GLU A 106 -12.48 -16.58 9.45
C GLU A 106 -12.05 -15.62 8.35
N VAL A 107 -12.74 -15.62 7.21
CA VAL A 107 -12.53 -14.65 6.14
C VAL A 107 -13.13 -13.30 6.56
N LYS A 108 -12.28 -12.29 6.76
CA LYS A 108 -12.69 -10.93 7.14
C LYS A 108 -12.93 -10.01 5.96
N TYR A 109 -12.18 -10.22 4.88
CA TYR A 109 -12.24 -9.38 3.70
C TYR A 109 -11.72 -10.14 2.48
N ALA A 110 -12.34 -9.91 1.33
CA ALA A 110 -11.83 -10.39 0.05
C ALA A 110 -11.81 -9.26 -0.98
N SER A 111 -10.85 -9.31 -1.89
CA SER A 111 -10.75 -8.37 -3.00
C SER A 111 -10.22 -9.04 -4.27
N GLU A 112 -10.66 -8.51 -5.41
CA GLU A 112 -10.07 -8.77 -6.71
C GLU A 112 -8.98 -7.72 -6.96
N ILE A 113 -7.83 -8.15 -7.47
CA ILE A 113 -6.69 -7.32 -7.82
C ILE A 113 -6.42 -7.49 -9.30
N LYS A 114 -6.78 -6.48 -10.10
CA LYS A 114 -6.41 -6.40 -11.51
C LYS A 114 -4.98 -5.89 -11.64
N LEU A 115 -4.19 -6.57 -12.47
CA LEU A 115 -2.77 -6.31 -12.70
C LEU A 115 -2.50 -6.02 -14.19
N PRO A 116 -1.34 -5.44 -14.54
CA PRO A 116 -0.87 -5.33 -15.92
C PRO A 116 -0.89 -6.66 -16.68
N GLY A 117 -1.14 -6.59 -17.99
CA GLY A 117 -1.22 -7.78 -18.84
C GLY A 117 -2.49 -8.62 -18.60
N ASP A 118 -3.59 -7.96 -18.21
CA ASP A 118 -4.91 -8.56 -18.00
C ASP A 118 -4.92 -9.74 -17.01
N SER A 119 -3.95 -9.75 -16.09
CA SER A 119 -3.85 -10.76 -15.05
C SER A 119 -4.69 -10.37 -13.83
N VAL A 120 -5.32 -11.35 -13.19
CA VAL A 120 -6.07 -11.15 -11.94
C VAL A 120 -5.49 -11.98 -10.80
N ASN A 121 -5.39 -11.37 -9.64
CA ASN A 121 -5.16 -12.06 -8.38
C ASN A 121 -6.31 -11.77 -7.41
N TYR A 122 -6.44 -12.59 -6.38
CA TYR A 122 -7.44 -12.44 -5.34
C TYR A 122 -6.74 -12.34 -3.99
N LYS A 123 -7.13 -11.37 -3.18
CA LYS A 123 -6.61 -11.22 -1.83
C LYS A 123 -7.70 -11.56 -0.82
N MET A 124 -7.31 -12.31 0.21
CA MET A 124 -8.16 -12.62 1.35
C MET A 124 -7.45 -12.21 2.64
N ILE A 125 -8.14 -11.45 3.48
CA ILE A 125 -7.69 -11.21 4.87
C ILE A 125 -8.43 -12.22 5.74
N VAL A 126 -7.68 -13.10 6.37
CA VAL A 126 -8.23 -14.15 7.25
C VAL A 126 -7.74 -13.95 8.67
N ALA A 127 -8.55 -14.32 9.64
CA ALA A 127 -8.27 -14.10 11.05
C ALA A 127 -8.52 -15.35 11.88
N LYS A 128 -7.55 -15.71 12.73
CA LYS A 128 -7.74 -16.73 13.78
C LYS A 128 -8.31 -16.12 15.05
N SER A 129 -7.96 -14.87 15.30
CA SER A 129 -8.40 -14.08 16.44
C SER A 129 -8.46 -12.59 16.06
N GLY A 130 -8.86 -11.72 16.98
CA GLY A 130 -8.87 -10.27 16.73
C GLY A 130 -7.50 -9.69 16.37
N VAL A 131 -6.41 -10.35 16.80
CA VAL A 131 -5.03 -9.89 16.62
C VAL A 131 -4.33 -10.65 15.50
N GLU A 132 -4.55 -11.95 15.39
CA GLU A 132 -3.84 -12.79 14.42
C GLU A 132 -4.55 -12.78 13.07
N LYS A 133 -4.03 -11.97 12.14
CA LYS A 133 -4.56 -11.79 10.79
C LYS A 133 -3.50 -12.02 9.71
N MET A 134 -3.88 -12.72 8.65
CA MET A 134 -3.05 -12.99 7.49
C MET A 134 -3.67 -12.42 6.22
N ASN A 135 -2.86 -11.75 5.40
CA ASN A 135 -3.15 -11.48 3.99
C ASN A 135 -2.70 -12.67 3.16
N LEU A 136 -3.64 -13.28 2.44
CA LEU A 136 -3.42 -14.35 1.48
C LEU A 136 -3.61 -13.78 0.07
N THR A 137 -2.76 -14.17 -0.86
CA THR A 137 -2.91 -13.82 -2.29
C THR A 137 -2.98 -15.09 -3.11
N PHE A 138 -4.07 -15.27 -3.82
CA PHE A 138 -4.33 -16.37 -4.74
C PHE A 138 -4.28 -15.87 -6.18
N ASN A 139 -3.90 -16.73 -7.12
CA ASN A 139 -4.10 -16.47 -8.54
C ASN A 139 -5.49 -16.91 -9.01
N GLU A 140 -5.80 -16.69 -10.30
CA GLU A 140 -7.06 -17.08 -10.95
C GLU A 140 -7.38 -18.57 -10.88
N LYS A 141 -6.37 -19.42 -10.60
CA LYS A 141 -6.53 -20.88 -10.47
C LYS A 141 -6.69 -21.33 -9.02
N GLY A 142 -6.83 -20.40 -8.08
CA GLY A 142 -6.93 -20.71 -6.65
C GLY A 142 -5.62 -21.15 -6.00
N LYS A 143 -4.47 -20.98 -6.66
CA LYS A 143 -3.17 -21.31 -6.05
C LYS A 143 -2.74 -20.17 -5.14
N LEU A 144 -2.45 -20.49 -3.88
CA LEU A 144 -1.84 -19.55 -2.93
C LEU A 144 -0.44 -19.17 -3.43
N LEU A 145 -0.25 -17.88 -3.73
CA LEU A 145 1.02 -17.31 -4.17
C LEU A 145 1.84 -16.75 -3.01
N ARG A 146 1.16 -16.11 -2.05
CA ARG A 146 1.79 -15.41 -0.93
C ARG A 146 0.88 -15.42 0.29
N ASP A 147 1.49 -15.58 1.46
CA ASP A 147 0.88 -15.25 2.75
C ASP A 147 1.77 -14.25 3.51
N SER A 148 1.17 -13.35 4.29
CA SER A 148 1.90 -12.41 5.15
C SER A 148 1.01 -11.85 6.25
N ARG A 149 1.57 -11.50 7.41
CA ARG A 149 0.80 -10.87 8.50
C ARG A 149 0.23 -9.52 8.06
N THR A 150 -0.97 -9.21 8.54
CA THR A 150 -1.49 -7.83 8.44
C THR A 150 -0.76 -6.99 9.48
N LEU A 151 0.01 -6.00 9.02
CA LEU A 151 0.71 -5.04 9.90
C LEU A 151 -0.28 -4.11 10.60
#